data_AF-A0A4Q5ZMN0-F1
#
_entry.id   AF-A0A4Q5ZMN0-F1
#
_cell.length_a   1.000
_cell.length_b   1.000
_cell.length_c   1.000
_cell.angle_alpha   90.00
_cell.angle_beta   90.00
_cell.angle_gamma   90.00
#
_symmetry.space_group_name_H-M   'P 1'
#
loop_
_entity.id
_entity.type
_entity.pdbx_description
1 polymer ?
#
loop_
_entity_poly.entity_id
_entity_poly.type
_entity_poly.pdbx_seq_one_letter_code
_entity_poly.pdbx_strand_id
1 'polypeptide(L)'
;MGSAEIRVDLAVNKGRMLPIWAWFGYDEPNYTYMKDGKKLLSEIAAFSKVPVYVRTHCLLCTGDGTPALKWGSSNAYTEDADGKPIYNWRITDSIFDTYIKRGMKPLAQIGFMPEALSTNPEPYQHDWKPGDPYSKI
;
A
#
# COMPACT_ATOMS: atom_id res chain seq x y z
N MET A 1 -43.52 -13.93 8.43
CA MET A 1 -42.06 -13.76 8.59
C MET A 1 -41.43 -15.14 8.48
N GLY A 2 -40.51 -15.35 7.53
CA GLY A 2 -39.83 -16.64 7.40
C GLY A 2 -38.74 -16.79 8.46
N SER A 3 -38.63 -17.97 9.08
CA SER A 3 -37.49 -18.33 9.91
C SER A 3 -36.43 -19.06 9.06
N ALA A 4 -35.16 -18.86 9.41
CA ALA A 4 -34.05 -19.64 8.88
C ALA A 4 -33.45 -20.47 10.02
N GLU A 5 -33.18 -21.75 9.76
CA GLU A 5 -32.51 -22.66 10.70
C GLU A 5 -31.12 -23.02 10.14
N ILE A 6 -30.08 -22.92 10.97
CA ILE A 6 -28.71 -23.29 10.63
C ILE A 6 -28.31 -24.49 11.50
N ARG A 7 -27.91 -25.61 10.86
CA ARG A 7 -27.38 -26.80 11.54
C ARG A 7 -25.93 -27.01 11.12
N VAL A 8 -25.05 -27.23 12.09
CA VAL A 8 -23.62 -27.48 11.88
C VAL A 8 -23.23 -28.78 12.57
N ASP A 9 -22.67 -29.71 11.81
CA ASP A 9 -22.11 -30.97 12.34
C ASP A 9 -20.58 -30.89 12.35
N LEU A 10 -19.99 -30.90 13.55
CA LEU A 10 -18.55 -30.79 13.74
C LEU A 10 -17.79 -32.09 13.43
N ALA A 11 -18.48 -33.23 13.28
CA ALA A 11 -17.85 -34.50 12.89
C ALA A 11 -17.57 -34.59 11.38
N VAL A 12 -18.20 -33.73 10.57
CA VAL A 12 -18.04 -33.72 9.10
C VAL A 12 -16.98 -32.70 8.68
N ASN A 13 -15.78 -33.17 8.36
CA ASN A 13 -14.72 -32.32 7.82
C ASN A 13 -14.94 -32.07 6.31
N LYS A 14 -14.98 -30.79 5.90
CA LYS A 14 -15.12 -30.36 4.49
C LYS A 14 -13.81 -29.92 3.83
N GLY A 15 -12.73 -29.80 4.60
CA GLY A 15 -11.42 -29.33 4.14
C GLY A 15 -10.90 -28.14 4.92
N ARG A 16 -9.72 -27.67 4.50
CA ARG A 16 -9.01 -26.55 5.14
C ARG A 16 -9.63 -25.21 4.75
N MET A 17 -10.01 -24.39 5.73
CA MET A 17 -10.34 -22.98 5.54
C MET A 17 -9.05 -22.15 5.44
N LEU A 18 -8.76 -21.61 4.27
CA LEU A 18 -7.64 -20.67 4.09
C LEU A 18 -8.08 -19.25 4.48
N PRO A 19 -7.24 -18.48 5.19
CA PRO A 19 -7.56 -17.12 5.60
C PRO A 19 -7.42 -16.12 4.44
N ILE A 20 -8.20 -16.31 3.38
CA ILE A 20 -8.16 -15.48 2.16
C ILE A 20 -8.60 -14.03 2.40
N TRP A 21 -9.16 -13.74 3.57
CA TRP A 21 -9.56 -12.40 4.00
C TRP A 21 -8.41 -11.58 4.60
N ALA A 22 -7.25 -12.18 4.88
CA ALA A 22 -6.14 -11.51 5.58
C ALA A 22 -5.29 -10.60 4.66
N TRP A 23 -5.93 -9.88 3.74
CA TRP A 23 -5.31 -9.01 2.74
C TRP A 23 -5.91 -7.60 2.83
N PHE A 24 -5.06 -6.59 2.95
CA PHE A 24 -5.44 -5.19 3.12
C PHE A 24 -4.70 -4.31 2.13
N GLY A 25 -5.37 -3.26 1.66
CA GLY A 25 -4.79 -2.28 0.74
C GLY A 25 -5.28 -0.87 1.02
N TYR A 26 -4.48 0.11 0.63
CA TYR A 26 -4.78 1.53 0.72
C TYR A 26 -3.98 2.32 -0.32
N ASP A 27 -4.35 3.59 -0.54
CA ASP A 27 -3.77 4.41 -1.60
C ASP A 27 -2.37 4.90 -1.24
N GLU A 28 -2.28 5.80 -0.26
CA GLU A 28 -1.12 6.67 -0.08
C GLU A 28 -0.02 6.00 0.76
N PRO A 29 1.15 5.68 0.17
CA PRO A 29 2.24 4.98 0.86
C PRO A 29 2.91 5.82 1.94
N ASN A 30 2.83 7.14 1.86
CA ASN A 30 3.53 8.01 2.80
C ASN A 30 2.84 8.11 4.17
N TYR A 31 1.55 7.74 4.28
CA TYR A 31 0.89 7.63 5.57
C TYR A 31 1.30 6.37 6.35
N THR A 32 1.92 5.37 5.70
CA THR A 32 2.31 4.09 6.33
C THR A 32 3.09 4.31 7.62
N TYR A 33 4.17 5.09 7.54
CA TYR A 33 5.11 5.29 8.65
C TYR A 33 4.72 6.45 9.58
N MET A 34 3.61 7.13 9.33
CA MET A 34 3.09 8.20 10.17
C MET A 34 2.40 7.65 11.43
N LYS A 35 2.11 8.52 12.40
CA LYS A 35 1.51 8.16 13.69
C LYS A 35 0.23 7.33 13.54
N ASP A 36 -0.71 7.80 12.73
CA ASP A 36 -2.02 7.17 12.62
C ASP A 36 -2.01 5.94 11.68
N GLY A 37 -1.15 5.94 10.65
CA GLY A 37 -0.90 4.74 9.85
C GLY A 37 -0.31 3.61 10.69
N LYS A 38 0.69 3.93 11.52
CA LYS A 38 1.27 3.01 12.50
C LYS A 38 0.24 2.48 13.49
N LYS A 39 -0.68 3.32 13.96
CA LYS A 39 -1.77 2.92 14.87
C LYS A 39 -2.72 1.94 14.18
N LEU A 40 -3.28 2.33 13.02
CA LEU A 40 -4.24 1.52 12.28
C LEU A 40 -3.65 0.17 11.87
N LEU A 41 -2.42 0.16 11.38
CA LEU A 41 -1.72 -1.07 11.03
C LEU A 41 -1.55 -1.97 12.27
N SER A 42 -1.18 -1.42 13.44
CA SER A 42 -1.10 -2.23 14.66
C SER A 42 -2.44 -2.83 15.07
N GLU A 43 -3.55 -2.10 14.92
CA GLU A 43 -4.90 -2.59 15.20
C GLU A 43 -5.30 -3.71 14.23
N ILE A 44 -5.00 -3.56 12.93
CA ILE A 44 -5.23 -4.60 11.91
C ILE A 44 -4.41 -5.86 12.22
N ALA A 45 -3.13 -5.70 12.59
CA ALA A 45 -2.28 -6.83 12.96
C ALA A 45 -2.81 -7.57 14.20
N ALA A 46 -3.29 -6.83 15.22
CA ALA A 46 -3.83 -7.41 16.44
C ALA A 46 -5.18 -8.11 16.24
N PHE A 47 -6.00 -7.62 15.30
CA PHE A 47 -7.30 -8.22 14.97
C PHE A 47 -7.16 -9.60 14.28
N SER A 48 -6.11 -9.80 13.48
CA SER A 48 -5.94 -11.01 12.69
C SER A 48 -5.22 -12.13 13.46
N LYS A 49 -5.75 -13.36 13.39
CA LYS A 49 -5.07 -14.55 13.95
C LYS A 49 -3.91 -15.06 13.11
N VAL A 50 -3.70 -14.48 11.92
CA VAL A 50 -2.62 -14.82 10.99
C VAL A 50 -1.94 -13.54 10.49
N PRO A 51 -0.69 -13.60 10.02
CA PRO A 51 -0.05 -12.45 9.40
C PRO A 51 -0.92 -11.85 8.30
N VAL A 52 -1.17 -10.55 8.36
CA VAL A 52 -1.88 -9.83 7.30
C VAL A 52 -0.92 -9.46 6.17
N TYR A 53 -1.42 -9.47 4.95
CA TYR A 53 -0.71 -9.01 3.78
C TYR A 53 -1.15 -7.58 3.44
N VAL A 54 -0.20 -6.71 3.16
CA VAL A 54 -0.48 -5.27 2.99
C VAL A 54 0.13 -4.75 1.70
N ARG A 55 -0.66 -3.98 0.94
CA ARG A 55 -0.29 -3.39 -0.35
C ARG A 55 -0.65 -1.91 -0.40
N THR A 56 0.22 -1.10 -0.98
CA THR A 56 -0.01 0.34 -1.21
C THR A 56 0.45 0.73 -2.61
N HIS A 57 0.01 1.88 -3.09
CA HIS A 57 0.39 2.42 -4.40
C HIS A 57 1.70 3.21 -4.33
N CYS A 58 2.18 3.66 -5.49
CA CYS A 58 3.24 4.67 -5.61
C CYS A 58 4.59 4.33 -4.92
N LEU A 59 4.97 3.05 -4.86
CA LEU A 59 6.26 2.63 -4.32
C LEU A 59 7.47 3.09 -5.15
N LEU A 60 7.26 3.55 -6.38
CA LEU A 60 8.33 4.00 -7.28
C LEU A 60 8.16 5.43 -7.81
N CYS A 61 7.11 6.16 -7.41
CA CYS A 61 6.96 7.54 -7.85
C CYS A 61 8.06 8.45 -7.26
N THR A 62 8.55 9.38 -8.08
CA THR A 62 9.53 10.42 -7.71
C THR A 62 8.89 11.45 -6.78
N GLY A 63 9.67 12.02 -5.85
CA GLY A 63 9.20 13.03 -4.91
C GLY A 63 9.97 13.01 -3.59
N ASP A 64 9.48 13.73 -2.59
CA ASP A 64 10.17 13.91 -1.30
C ASP A 64 9.57 13.07 -0.16
N GLY A 65 8.53 12.28 -0.44
CA GLY A 65 7.78 11.52 0.55
C GLY A 65 6.71 12.32 1.30
N THR A 66 6.39 13.53 0.85
CA THR A 66 5.27 14.31 1.37
C THR A 66 3.95 13.57 1.06
N PRO A 67 3.13 13.25 2.08
CA PRO A 67 1.84 12.61 1.86
C PRO A 67 0.89 13.52 1.09
N ALA A 68 0.17 12.95 0.13
CA ALA A 68 -0.82 13.66 -0.67
C ALA A 68 -2.00 12.74 -0.99
N LEU A 69 -3.21 13.30 -1.07
CA LEU A 69 -4.41 12.51 -1.33
C LEU A 69 -4.35 11.87 -2.73
N LYS A 70 -4.63 10.57 -2.82
CA LYS A 70 -4.53 9.78 -4.07
C LYS A 70 -3.14 9.74 -4.70
N TRP A 71 -2.10 10.13 -3.95
CA TRP A 71 -0.73 10.16 -4.44
C TRP A 71 0.26 9.66 -3.38
N GLY A 72 1.47 9.35 -3.81
CA GLY A 72 2.61 9.19 -2.92
C GLY A 72 3.92 9.14 -3.70
N SER A 73 5.03 9.16 -2.97
CA SER A 73 6.36 9.09 -3.56
C SER A 73 7.36 8.41 -2.63
N SER A 74 8.33 7.72 -3.21
CA SER A 74 9.44 7.09 -2.48
C SER A 74 10.81 7.59 -2.92
N ASN A 75 10.86 8.24 -4.09
CA ASN A 75 12.10 8.65 -4.73
C ASN A 75 13.09 7.50 -4.98
N ALA A 76 12.56 6.29 -5.21
CA ALA A 76 13.37 5.10 -5.43
C ALA A 76 14.38 5.27 -6.57
N TYR A 77 14.08 6.11 -7.56
CA TYR A 77 14.89 6.36 -8.74
C TYR A 77 14.89 7.82 -9.17
N THR A 78 16.07 8.35 -9.45
CA THR A 78 16.32 9.59 -10.21
C THR A 78 17.56 9.41 -11.09
N GLU A 79 17.89 10.39 -11.91
CA GLU A 79 19.16 10.43 -12.67
C GLU A 79 19.99 11.65 -12.25
N ASP A 80 21.32 11.55 -12.32
CA ASP A 80 22.20 12.71 -12.21
C ASP A 80 22.28 13.52 -13.52
N ALA A 81 23.09 14.58 -13.55
CA ALA A 81 23.24 15.43 -14.72
C ALA A 81 23.85 14.72 -15.94
N ASP A 82 24.53 13.58 -15.75
CA ASP A 82 25.08 12.75 -16.83
C ASP A 82 24.10 11.66 -17.28
N GLY A 83 22.88 11.61 -16.72
CA GLY A 83 21.90 10.54 -16.96
C GLY A 83 22.25 9.23 -16.25
N LYS A 84 23.10 9.25 -15.22
CA LYS A 84 23.42 8.04 -14.45
C LYS A 84 22.35 7.79 -13.40
N PRO A 85 21.92 6.53 -13.21
CA PRO A 85 20.87 6.22 -12.26
C PRO A 85 21.33 6.41 -10.82
N ILE A 86 20.50 7.09 -10.01
CA ILE A 86 20.63 7.21 -8.56
C ILE A 86 19.45 6.48 -7.93
N TYR A 87 19.75 5.56 -7.01
CA TYR A 87 18.74 4.81 -6.27
C TYR A 87 18.72 5.21 -4.80
N ASN A 88 17.54 5.52 -4.28
CA ASN A 88 17.35 5.84 -2.86
C ASN A 88 16.17 5.07 -2.27
N TRP A 89 16.49 4.05 -1.48
CA TRP A 89 15.48 3.14 -0.91
C TRP A 89 14.95 3.59 0.44
N ARG A 90 15.39 4.72 0.99
CA ARG A 90 15.09 5.13 2.37
C ARG A 90 13.58 5.15 2.70
N ILE A 91 12.76 5.68 1.80
CA ILE A 91 11.30 5.77 2.03
C ILE A 91 10.65 4.41 1.85
N THR A 92 11.01 3.68 0.80
CA THR A 92 10.53 2.29 0.56
C THR A 92 10.86 1.39 1.76
N ASP A 93 12.08 1.49 2.28
CA ASP A 93 12.53 0.78 3.48
C ASP A 93 11.67 1.18 4.69
N SER A 94 11.42 2.48 4.90
CA SER A 94 10.55 2.96 5.99
C SER A 94 9.12 2.39 5.90
N ILE A 95 8.56 2.26 4.70
CA ILE A 95 7.24 1.67 4.44
C ILE A 95 7.27 0.18 4.80
N PHE A 96 8.23 -0.59 4.28
CA PHE A 96 8.31 -2.03 4.51
C PHE A 96 8.69 -2.39 5.94
N ASP A 97 9.62 -1.64 6.54
CA ASP A 97 9.96 -1.76 7.96
C ASP A 97 8.73 -1.59 8.85
N THR A 98 7.85 -0.64 8.51
CA THR A 98 6.63 -0.40 9.28
C THR A 98 5.71 -1.62 9.27
N TYR A 99 5.62 -2.33 8.14
CA TYR A 99 4.89 -3.60 8.04
C TYR A 99 5.58 -4.72 8.81
N ILE A 100 6.86 -4.95 8.55
CA ILE A 100 7.62 -6.08 9.09
C ILE A 100 7.71 -6.01 10.62
N LYS A 101 7.92 -4.81 11.19
CA LYS A 101 7.93 -4.60 12.65
C LYS A 101 6.59 -4.95 13.32
N ARG A 102 5.49 -5.08 12.56
CA ARG A 102 4.15 -5.49 13.03
C ARG A 102 3.80 -6.93 12.65
N GLY A 103 4.76 -7.72 12.16
CA GLY A 103 4.52 -9.10 11.73
C GLY A 103 3.68 -9.22 10.45
N MET A 104 3.54 -8.13 9.70
CA MET A 104 2.81 -8.10 8.43
C MET A 104 3.71 -8.52 7.27
N LYS A 105 3.08 -8.91 6.16
CA LYS A 105 3.77 -9.29 4.92
C LYS A 105 3.51 -8.27 3.82
N PRO A 106 4.54 -7.61 3.27
CA PRO A 106 4.35 -6.71 2.13
C PRO A 106 3.95 -7.48 0.88
N LEU A 107 2.94 -6.98 0.18
CA LEU A 107 2.66 -7.29 -1.22
C LEU A 107 3.09 -6.06 -2.04
N ALA A 108 4.28 -6.14 -2.62
CA ALA A 108 4.86 -5.02 -3.35
C ALA A 108 4.14 -4.78 -4.68
N GLN A 109 3.59 -3.57 -4.86
CA GLN A 109 3.26 -3.08 -6.18
C GLN A 109 4.48 -2.40 -6.78
N ILE A 110 5.01 -2.94 -7.85
CA ILE A 110 6.09 -2.30 -8.61
C ILE A 110 5.47 -1.21 -9.49
N GLY A 111 5.42 0.02 -8.98
CA GLY A 111 4.86 1.18 -9.69
C GLY A 111 4.53 2.35 -8.76
N PHE A 112 4.09 3.50 -9.28
CA PHE A 112 4.03 3.83 -10.72
C PHE A 112 5.40 4.29 -11.24
N MET A 113 5.45 4.97 -12.38
CA MET A 113 6.71 5.27 -13.07
C MET A 113 7.48 6.41 -12.37
N PRO A 114 8.79 6.26 -12.06
CA PRO A 114 9.64 7.40 -11.70
C PRO A 114 9.61 8.48 -12.79
N GLU A 115 9.65 9.75 -12.39
CA GLU A 115 9.56 10.90 -13.29
C GLU A 115 10.63 10.88 -14.40
N ALA A 116 11.88 10.59 -14.02
CA ALA A 116 13.01 10.48 -14.95
C ALA A 116 12.84 9.38 -16.02
N LEU A 117 11.99 8.37 -15.77
CA LEU A 117 11.70 7.28 -16.70
C LEU A 117 10.35 7.45 -17.41
N SER A 118 9.60 8.51 -17.11
CA SER A 118 8.31 8.76 -17.72
C SER A 118 8.49 9.30 -19.14
N THR A 119 7.71 8.79 -20.10
CA THR A 119 7.67 9.33 -21.46
C THR A 119 6.89 10.64 -21.55
N ASN A 120 6.04 10.93 -20.55
CA ASN A 120 5.25 12.15 -20.43
C ASN A 120 5.26 12.60 -18.95
N PRO A 121 6.37 13.18 -18.46
CA PRO A 121 6.52 13.52 -17.05
C PRO A 121 5.68 14.73 -16.64
N GLU A 122 5.25 15.61 -17.54
CA GLU A 122 4.65 16.89 -17.14
C GLU A 122 3.15 17.00 -17.47
N PRO A 123 2.29 17.36 -16.48
CA PRO A 123 2.60 17.47 -15.05
C PRO A 123 2.78 16.10 -14.38
N TYR A 124 3.76 15.96 -13.48
CA TYR A 124 4.09 14.64 -12.91
C TYR A 124 3.12 14.21 -11.81
N GLN A 125 2.91 15.07 -10.83
CA GLN A 125 1.95 14.87 -9.76
C GLN A 125 0.63 15.58 -10.10
N HIS A 126 -0.49 14.88 -9.93
CA HIS A 126 -1.82 15.48 -10.07
C HIS A 126 -2.22 16.30 -8.84
N ASP A 127 -3.17 17.22 -9.01
CA ASP A 127 -3.72 18.08 -7.94
C ASP A 127 -5.14 17.68 -7.50
N TRP A 128 -5.51 16.41 -7.71
CA TRP A 128 -6.85 15.89 -7.45
C TRP A 128 -7.34 16.14 -6.01
N LYS A 129 -8.62 16.50 -5.88
CA LYS A 129 -9.33 16.76 -4.62
C LYS A 129 -10.74 16.17 -4.65
N PRO A 130 -11.37 15.90 -3.49
CA PRO A 130 -12.75 15.43 -3.46
C PRO A 130 -13.69 16.39 -4.19
N GLY A 131 -14.46 15.86 -5.14
CA GLY A 131 -15.32 16.63 -6.03
C GLY A 131 -14.76 16.81 -7.45
N ASP A 132 -13.47 16.55 -7.67
CA ASP A 132 -12.91 16.49 -9.02
C ASP A 132 -13.24 15.15 -9.72
N PRO A 133 -13.39 15.14 -11.07
CA PRO A 133 -13.55 13.91 -11.83
C PRO A 133 -12.38 12.95 -11.62
N TYR A 134 -12.66 11.65 -11.54
CA TYR A 134 -11.62 10.60 -11.40
C TYR A 134 -10.63 10.58 -12.57
N SER A 135 -11.01 11.08 -13.75
CA SER A 135 -10.13 11.18 -14.91
C SER A 135 -9.00 12.21 -14.77
N LYS A 136 -8.91 12.91 -13.62
CA LYS A 136 -7.83 13.82 -13.28
C LYS A 136 -6.75 13.18 -12.38
N ILE A 137 -6.87 11.90 -12.07
CA ILE A 137 -5.87 11.07 -11.38
C ILE A 137 -5.10 10.28 -12.44
#